data_AF-A0A966RVG8-F1
#
_entry.id   AF-A0A966RVG8-F1
#
_cell.length_a   1.000
_cell.length_b   1.000
_cell.length_c   1.000
_cell.angle_alpha   90.00
_cell.angle_beta   90.00
_cell.angle_gamma   90.00
#
_symmetry.space_group_name_H-M   'P 1'
#
loop_
_entity.id
_entity.type
_entity.pdbx_description
1 polymer ?
#
loop_
_entity_poly.entity_id
_entity_poly.type
_entity_poly.pdbx_seq_one_letter_code
_entity_poly.pdbx_strand_id
1 'polypeptide(L)'
;VVIATPTTLLTSLQIVRQLWRFEDQHKHSAELAERASKIYKKLLAFISNMEALDQSLLRARDSYDKALSQLVSGKANLIQQAKDFERLGVAVHASLPEALVARAELELDAPREGALGAAVNTTKDLSN
;
A
#
# COMPACT_ATOMS: atom_id res chain seq x y z
N VAL A 1 67.56 12.32 -26.02
CA VAL A 1 67.48 10.84 -25.96
C VAL A 1 67.35 10.45 -24.50
N VAL A 2 66.22 9.85 -24.08
CA VAL A 2 66.06 9.33 -22.70
C VAL A 2 66.76 7.98 -22.64
N ILE A 3 67.81 7.86 -21.83
CA ILE A 3 68.51 6.59 -21.61
C ILE A 3 67.69 5.81 -20.57
N ALA A 4 66.84 4.91 -21.05
CA ALA A 4 66.09 4.04 -20.17
C ALA A 4 67.00 2.89 -19.70
N THR A 5 67.29 2.84 -18.40
CA THR A 5 67.91 1.66 -17.79
C THR A 5 66.92 0.48 -17.84
N PRO A 6 67.38 -0.78 -17.98
CA PRO A 6 66.52 -1.96 -18.06
C PRO A 6 65.48 -2.04 -16.93
N THR A 7 65.86 -1.58 -15.74
CA THR A 7 65.01 -1.50 -14.55
C THR A 7 63.86 -0.50 -14.73
N THR A 8 64.11 0.64 -15.38
CA THR A 8 63.09 1.67 -15.61
C THR A 8 62.06 1.20 -16.64
N LEU A 9 62.48 0.49 -17.69
CA LEU A 9 61.56 -0.13 -18.65
C LEU A 9 60.71 -1.23 -18.01
N LEU A 10 61.32 -2.05 -17.15
CA LEU A 10 60.61 -3.08 -16.41
C LEU A 10 59.55 -2.46 -15.48
N THR A 11 59.89 -1.40 -14.76
CA THR A 11 58.95 -0.64 -13.92
C THR A 11 57.82 -0.05 -14.77
N SER A 12 58.09 0.55 -15.93
CA SER A 12 57.05 1.05 -16.83
C SER A 12 56.10 -0.05 -17.32
N LEU A 13 56.63 -1.23 -17.67
CA LEU A 13 55.81 -2.37 -18.09
C LEU A 13 54.97 -2.93 -16.94
N GLN A 14 55.53 -2.96 -15.73
CA GLN A 14 54.81 -3.35 -14.52
C GLN A 14 53.66 -2.37 -14.22
N ILE A 15 53.87 -1.07 -14.38
CA ILE A 15 52.84 -0.03 -14.21
C ILE A 15 51.71 -0.24 -15.22
N VAL A 16 52.02 -0.47 -16.51
CA VAL A 16 51.00 -0.76 -17.53
C VAL A 16 50.20 -2.01 -17.16
N ARG A 17 50.87 -3.10 -16.74
CA ARG A 17 50.19 -4.32 -16.29
C ARG A 17 49.29 -4.08 -15.08
N GLN A 18 49.72 -3.24 -14.15
CA GLN A 18 48.96 -2.87 -12.96
C GLN A 18 47.77 -1.97 -13.32
N LEU A 19 47.90 -1.10 -14.32
CA LEU A 19 46.83 -0.27 -14.87
C LEU A 19 45.74 -1.13 -15.52
N TRP A 20 46.11 -2.11 -16.34
CA TRP A 20 45.16 -3.07 -16.92
C TRP A 20 44.39 -3.85 -15.84
N ARG A 21 45.09 -4.29 -14.78
CA ARG A 21 44.47 -5.01 -13.66
C ARG A 21 43.55 -4.11 -12.81
N PHE A 22 43.91 -2.84 -12.69
CA PHE A 22 43.10 -1.82 -12.03
C PHE A 22 41.83 -1.51 -12.85
N GLU A 23 41.95 -1.29 -14.16
CA GLU A 23 40.80 -1.07 -15.05
C GLU A 23 39.83 -2.25 -15.08
N ASP A 24 40.33 -3.49 -15.05
CA ASP A 24 39.48 -4.69 -15.02
C ASP A 24 38.69 -4.80 -13.71
N GLN A 25 39.29 -4.44 -12.57
CA GLN A 25 38.61 -4.38 -11.26
C GLN A 25 37.60 -3.21 -11.19
N HIS A 26 37.91 -2.08 -11.84
CA HIS A 26 37.03 -0.92 -11.93
C HIS A 26 35.79 -1.19 -12.78
N LYS A 27 35.93 -1.92 -13.90
CA LYS A 27 34.80 -2.31 -14.75
C LYS A 27 33.78 -3.17 -14.00
N HIS A 28 34.24 -4.16 -13.22
CA HIS A 28 33.35 -5.01 -12.42
C HIS A 28 32.64 -4.24 -11.29
N SER A 29 33.33 -3.31 -10.62
CA SER A 29 32.73 -2.48 -9.57
C SER A 29 31.67 -1.51 -10.11
N ALA A 30 31.93 -0.90 -11.28
CA ALA A 30 30.98 -0.02 -11.95
C ALA A 30 29.72 -0.78 -12.42
N GLU A 31 29.90 -1.98 -12.98
CA GLU A 31 28.78 -2.83 -13.40
C GLU A 31 27.94 -3.32 -12.20
N LEU A 32 28.58 -3.66 -11.08
CA LEU A 32 27.89 -4.02 -9.84
C LEU A 32 27.05 -2.84 -9.31
N ALA A 33 27.62 -1.63 -9.29
CA ALA A 33 26.94 -0.43 -8.86
C ALA A 33 25.74 -0.08 -9.75
N GLU A 34 25.89 -0.22 -11.07
CA GLU A 34 24.79 0.00 -12.02
C GLU A 34 23.65 -1.01 -11.84
N ARG A 35 23.99 -2.31 -11.67
CA ARG A 35 23.01 -3.36 -11.37
C ARG A 35 22.31 -3.12 -10.03
N ALA A 36 23.04 -2.73 -8.99
CA ALA A 36 22.49 -2.39 -7.68
C ALA A 36 21.55 -1.18 -7.77
N SER A 37 21.95 -0.12 -8.48
CA SER A 37 21.13 1.07 -8.74
C SER A 37 19.82 0.72 -9.44
N LYS A 38 19.88 -0.13 -10.48
CA LYS A 38 18.70 -0.60 -11.19
C LYS A 38 17.75 -1.41 -10.31
N ILE A 39 18.28 -2.27 -9.44
CA ILE A 39 17.48 -3.03 -8.47
C ILE A 39 16.84 -2.10 -7.46
N TYR A 40 17.61 -1.14 -6.92
CA TYR A 40 17.11 -0.18 -5.94
C TYR A 40 15.99 0.69 -6.51
N LYS A 41 16.14 1.17 -7.75
CA LYS A 41 15.09 1.91 -8.46
C LYS A 41 13.82 1.08 -8.65
N LYS A 42 13.95 -0.21 -8.99
CA LYS A 42 12.79 -1.12 -9.09
C LYS A 42 12.12 -1.34 -7.74
N LEU A 43 12.89 -1.47 -6.67
CA LEU A 43 12.36 -1.62 -5.31
C LEU A 43 11.58 -0.38 -4.88
N LEU A 44 12.12 0.83 -5.13
CA LEU A 44 11.42 2.08 -4.83
C LEU A 44 10.10 2.19 -5.61
N ALA A 45 10.10 1.84 -6.91
CA ALA A 45 8.88 1.79 -7.71
C ALA A 45 7.87 0.78 -7.17
N PHE A 46 8.33 -0.39 -6.71
CA PHE A 46 7.46 -1.39 -6.09
C PHE A 46 6.83 -0.89 -4.78
N ILE A 47 7.60 -0.23 -3.91
CA ILE A 47 7.09 0.37 -2.67
C ILE A 47 6.00 1.40 -2.98
N SER A 48 6.25 2.29 -3.94
CA SER A 48 5.24 3.28 -4.37
C SER A 48 3.96 2.62 -4.92
N ASN A 49 4.09 1.54 -5.67
CA ASN A 49 2.93 0.78 -6.15
C ASN A 49 2.15 0.12 -5.01
N MET A 50 2.84 -0.35 -3.96
CA MET A 50 2.19 -0.91 -2.76
C MET A 50 1.44 0.16 -1.97
N GLU A 51 1.99 1.37 -1.83
CA GLU A 51 1.29 2.50 -1.21
C GLU A 51 0.02 2.89 -1.99
N ALA A 52 0.09 2.91 -3.32
CA ALA A 52 -1.06 3.19 -4.17
C ALA A 52 -2.15 2.09 -4.06
N LEU A 53 -1.73 0.83 -3.89
CA LEU A 53 -2.64 -0.28 -3.65
C LEU A 53 -3.35 -0.15 -2.30
N ASP A 54 -2.63 0.19 -1.24
CA ASP A 54 -3.21 0.43 0.09
C ASP A 54 -4.31 1.49 0.05
N GLN A 55 -4.04 2.61 -0.63
CA GLN A 55 -5.05 3.66 -0.85
C GLN A 55 -6.27 3.16 -1.63
N SER A 56 -6.05 2.28 -2.61
CA SER A 56 -7.14 1.69 -3.40
C SER A 56 -8.00 0.73 -2.56
N LEU A 57 -7.38 -0.02 -1.65
CA LEU A 57 -8.07 -0.90 -0.71
C LEU A 57 -8.89 -0.11 0.32
N LEU A 58 -8.35 1.01 0.83
CA LEU A 58 -9.10 1.90 1.71
C LEU A 58 -10.35 2.45 1.02
N ARG A 59 -10.21 2.93 -0.23
CA ARG A 59 -11.37 3.40 -1.03
C ARG A 59 -12.38 2.29 -1.30
N ALA A 60 -11.91 1.08 -1.59
CA ALA A 60 -12.80 -0.07 -1.79
C ALA A 60 -13.58 -0.39 -0.51
N ARG A 61 -12.91 -0.35 0.66
CA ARG A 61 -13.56 -0.53 1.96
C ARG A 61 -14.58 0.57 2.24
N ASP A 62 -14.25 1.83 2.01
CA ASP A 62 -15.20 2.95 2.18
C ASP A 62 -16.45 2.79 1.30
N SER A 63 -16.26 2.34 0.05
CA SER A 63 -17.37 2.07 -0.86
C SER A 63 -18.21 0.90 -0.37
N TYR A 64 -17.58 -0.15 0.16
CA TYR A 64 -18.27 -1.28 0.76
C TYR A 64 -19.08 -0.86 1.99
N ASP A 65 -18.50 -0.08 2.91
CA ASP A 65 -19.16 0.39 4.12
C ASP A 65 -20.34 1.31 3.79
N LYS A 66 -20.23 2.15 2.76
CA LYS A 66 -21.34 2.97 2.26
C LYS A 66 -22.47 2.12 1.69
N ALA A 67 -22.16 1.12 0.87
CA ALA A 67 -23.15 0.22 0.30
C ALA A 67 -23.85 -0.60 1.39
N LEU A 68 -23.08 -1.10 2.37
CA LEU A 68 -23.62 -1.83 3.52
C LEU A 68 -24.52 -0.94 4.38
N SER A 69 -24.14 0.32 4.58
CA SER A 69 -24.96 1.30 5.30
C SER A 69 -26.28 1.58 4.57
N GLN A 70 -26.26 1.71 3.25
CA GLN A 70 -27.48 1.87 2.46
C GLN A 70 -28.37 0.63 2.51
N LEU A 71 -27.78 -0.56 2.60
CA LEU A 71 -28.52 -1.81 2.64
C LEU A 71 -29.13 -2.11 4.02
N VAL A 72 -28.36 -1.94 5.11
CA VAL A 72 -28.67 -2.53 6.43
C VAL A 72 -28.79 -1.49 7.55
N SER A 73 -27.87 -0.53 7.70
CA SER A 73 -27.76 0.26 8.94
C SER A 73 -28.19 1.74 8.84
N GLY A 74 -28.43 2.26 7.65
CA GLY A 74 -28.79 3.66 7.41
C GLY A 74 -30.21 4.02 7.87
N LYS A 75 -30.45 5.31 8.14
CA LYS A 75 -31.75 5.89 8.56
C LYS A 75 -32.91 5.57 7.60
N ALA A 76 -32.60 5.17 6.37
CA ALA A 76 -33.55 4.71 5.37
C ALA A 76 -32.97 3.48 4.66
N ASN A 77 -32.55 2.45 5.41
CA ASN A 77 -31.97 1.25 4.83
C ASN A 77 -32.99 0.54 3.91
N LEU A 78 -32.50 -0.03 2.81
CA LEU A 78 -33.34 -0.59 1.74
C LEU A 78 -34.13 -1.82 2.20
N ILE A 79 -33.59 -2.59 3.14
CA ILE A 79 -34.27 -3.77 3.70
C ILE A 79 -35.53 -3.37 4.46
N GLN A 80 -35.46 -2.32 5.28
CA GLN A 80 -36.60 -1.78 6.01
C GLN A 80 -37.67 -1.25 5.06
N GLN A 81 -37.26 -0.47 4.04
CA GLN A 81 -38.20 0.05 3.04
C GLN A 81 -38.92 -1.09 2.30
N ALA A 82 -38.20 -2.14 1.92
CA ALA A 82 -38.79 -3.30 1.26
C ALA A 82 -39.76 -4.06 2.19
N LYS A 83 -39.42 -4.21 3.48
CA LYS A 83 -40.33 -4.79 4.48
C LYS A 83 -41.57 -3.94 4.70
N ASP A 84 -41.44 -2.62 4.71
CA ASP A 84 -42.57 -1.70 4.83
C ASP A 84 -43.50 -1.81 3.62
N PHE A 85 -42.98 -2.02 2.39
CA PHE A 85 -43.80 -2.30 1.21
C PHE A 85 -44.54 -3.63 1.28
N GLU A 86 -43.91 -4.68 1.81
CA GLU A 86 -44.58 -5.97 2.04
C GLU A 86 -45.74 -5.82 3.05
N ARG A 87 -45.55 -5.03 4.12
CA ARG A 87 -46.61 -4.70 5.09
C ARG A 87 -47.76 -3.89 4.48
N LEU A 88 -47.47 -3.07 3.48
CA LEU A 88 -48.47 -2.27 2.75
C LEU A 88 -49.22 -3.07 1.66
N GLY A 89 -48.95 -4.36 1.51
CA GLY A 89 -49.68 -5.26 0.62
C GLY A 89 -49.28 -5.14 -0.86
N VAL A 90 -48.11 -4.55 -1.15
CA VAL A 90 -47.55 -4.55 -2.51
C VAL A 90 -47.06 -5.96 -2.83
N ALA A 91 -47.43 -6.51 -3.99
CA ALA A 91 -47.04 -7.85 -4.41
C ALA A 91 -45.52 -7.92 -4.65
N VAL A 92 -44.77 -8.40 -3.65
CA VAL A 92 -43.33 -8.65 -3.76
C VAL A 92 -43.15 -10.10 -4.25
N HIS A 93 -42.66 -10.27 -5.48
CA HIS A 93 -42.53 -11.60 -6.13
C HIS A 93 -41.38 -12.46 -5.57
N ALA A 94 -40.52 -11.92 -4.71
CA ALA A 94 -39.44 -12.65 -4.04
C ALA A 94 -39.20 -12.07 -2.63
N SER A 95 -39.42 -12.87 -1.59
CA SER A 95 -39.21 -12.46 -0.20
C SER A 95 -37.71 -12.31 0.09
N LEU A 96 -37.36 -11.32 0.93
CA LEU A 96 -35.98 -11.04 1.32
C LEU A 96 -35.46 -12.14 2.26
N PRO A 97 -34.16 -12.50 2.19
CA PRO A 97 -33.57 -13.44 3.13
C PRO A 97 -33.71 -12.96 4.58
N GLU A 98 -34.32 -13.77 5.43
CA GLU A 98 -34.66 -13.44 6.82
C GLU A 98 -33.43 -13.05 7.67
N ALA A 99 -32.27 -13.63 7.37
CA ALA A 99 -31.00 -13.30 8.01
C ALA A 99 -30.54 -11.84 7.78
N LEU A 100 -30.85 -11.26 6.61
CA LEU A 100 -30.51 -9.87 6.30
C LEU A 100 -31.48 -8.90 6.98
N VAL A 101 -32.75 -9.30 7.12
CA VAL A 101 -33.79 -8.54 7.83
C VAL A 101 -33.47 -8.46 9.32
N ALA A 102 -33.17 -9.59 9.96
CA ALA A 102 -32.82 -9.63 11.38
C ALA A 102 -31.60 -8.77 11.71
N ARG A 103 -30.59 -8.75 10.82
CA ARG A 103 -29.39 -7.92 11.00
C ARG A 103 -29.68 -6.42 10.88
N ALA A 104 -30.56 -6.02 9.96
CA ALA A 104 -30.98 -4.62 9.81
C ALA A 104 -31.76 -4.11 11.03
N GLU A 105 -32.59 -4.95 11.64
CA GLU A 105 -33.34 -4.62 12.85
C GLU A 105 -32.43 -4.47 14.08
N LEU A 106 -31.47 -5.38 14.26
CA LEU A 106 -30.50 -5.35 15.37
C LEU A 106 -29.60 -4.11 15.37
N GLU A 107 -29.18 -3.61 14.20
CA GLU A 107 -28.31 -2.43 14.11
C GLU A 107 -29.03 -1.09 14.28
N LEU A 108 -30.38 -1.06 14.20
CA LEU A 108 -31.16 0.14 14.46
C LEU A 108 -31.26 0.46 15.97
N ASP A 109 -31.27 -0.58 16.82
CA ASP A 109 -31.45 -0.49 18.28
C ASP A 109 -30.11 -0.44 19.04
N ALA A 110 -29.00 -0.78 18.38
CA ALA A 110 -27.66 -0.69 18.96
C ALA A 110 -27.19 0.78 19.04
N PRO A 111 -26.79 1.28 20.24
CA PRO A 111 -26.13 2.58 20.34
C PRO A 111 -24.87 2.56 19.47
N ARG A 112 -24.69 3.57 18.62
CA ARG A 112 -23.52 3.68 17.73
C ARG A 112 -22.22 3.81 18.56
N GLU A 113 -21.60 2.70 18.93
CA GLU A 113 -20.28 2.66 19.59
C GLU A 113 -19.10 2.98 18.64
N GLY A 114 -19.37 3.46 17.43
CA GLY A 114 -18.34 3.89 16.47
C GLY A 114 -17.71 5.26 16.74
N ALA A 115 -18.14 5.99 17.78
CA ALA A 115 -17.62 7.33 18.09
C ALA A 115 -16.45 7.37 19.11
N LEU A 116 -15.96 6.22 19.57
CA LEU A 116 -14.93 6.14 20.65
C LEU A 116 -13.47 6.15 20.18
N GLY A 117 -13.19 6.32 18.88
CA GLY A 117 -11.82 6.38 18.34
C GLY A 117 -11.17 7.77 18.30
N ALA A 118 -11.91 8.86 18.56
CA ALA A 118 -11.45 10.22 18.24
C ALA A 118 -10.91 11.04 19.44
N ALA A 119 -10.84 10.47 20.65
CA ALA A 119 -10.53 11.25 21.87
C ALA A 119 -9.24 10.83 22.62
N VAL A 120 -8.28 10.15 21.98
CA VAL A 120 -7.04 9.68 22.66
C VAL A 120 -5.78 10.52 22.34
N ASN A 121 -5.84 11.50 21.43
CA ASN A 121 -4.62 12.23 20.99
C ASN A 121 -4.52 13.71 21.43
N THR A 122 -5.09 14.10 22.58
CA THR A 122 -4.90 15.47 23.13
C THR A 122 -4.21 15.51 24.51
N THR A 123 -3.65 14.40 24.99
CA THR A 123 -2.92 14.36 26.28
C THR A 123 -1.46 13.95 26.13
N LYS A 124 -0.77 14.48 25.11
CA LYS A 124 0.70 14.37 25.00
C LYS A 124 1.38 15.71 24.71
N ASP A 125 0.81 16.82 25.18
CA ASP A 125 1.41 18.16 25.01
C ASP A 125 1.53 18.97 26.32
N LEU A 126 1.36 18.32 27.48
CA LEU A 126 1.62 18.96 28.77
C LEU A 126 2.21 17.94 29.75
N SER A 127 3.43 17.47 29.49
CA SER A 127 4.40 17.05 30.52
C SER A 127 5.72 16.66 29.87
N ASN A 128 6.72 17.54 30.10
CA ASN A 128 8.17 17.34 29.99
C ASN A 128 8.82 17.53 28.61
#